data_AF-A0A455U7C1-F1
#
_entry.id   AF-A0A455U7C1-F1
#
_cell.length_a   1.000
_cell.length_b   1.000
_cell.length_c   1.000
_cell.angle_alpha   90.00
_cell.angle_beta   90.00
_cell.angle_gamma   90.00
#
_symmetry.space_group_name_H-M   'P 1'
#
loop_
_entity.id
_entity.type
_entity.pdbx_description
1 polymer ?
#
loop_
_entity_poly.entity_id
_entity_poly.type
_entity_poly.pdbx_seq_one_letter_code
_entity_poly.pdbx_strand_id
1 'polypeptide(L)'
;MFFYHDGVHNASSLMAPPQDELNLHDAWVELHQQHGMQLDVCIAAALRRGLMSETEAQRHGKQAFNITPPFELTGLGQLLELQQRSDRFITFA
;
A
#
# COMPACT_ATOMS: atom_id res chain seq x y z
N MET A 1 -7.35 4.45 -3.40
CA MET A 1 -6.98 4.54 -1.98
C MET A 1 -5.52 4.90 -1.88
N PHE A 2 -5.14 5.76 -0.94
CA PHE A 2 -3.75 6.15 -0.73
C PHE A 2 -3.31 5.85 0.71
N PHE A 3 -2.34 4.97 0.88
CA PHE A 3 -1.83 4.55 2.19
C PHE A 3 -0.62 5.40 2.60
N TYR A 4 -0.71 6.03 3.78
CA TYR A 4 0.30 6.93 4.31
C TYR A 4 0.54 6.71 5.81
N HIS A 5 1.63 7.28 6.34
CA HIS A 5 2.10 7.03 7.71
C HIS A 5 2.22 5.53 8.03
N ASP A 6 1.52 5.02 9.04
CA ASP A 6 1.51 3.60 9.41
C ASP A 6 0.49 2.79 8.57
N GLY A 7 -0.42 3.46 7.86
CA GLY A 7 -1.36 2.82 6.94
C GLY A 7 -0.67 2.02 5.83
N VAL A 8 0.60 2.31 5.53
CA VAL A 8 1.42 1.54 4.57
C VAL A 8 1.54 0.06 4.94
N HIS A 9 1.38 -0.31 6.23
CA HIS A 9 1.45 -1.71 6.66
C HIS A 9 0.32 -2.59 6.07
N ASN A 10 -0.79 -1.98 5.62
CA ASN A 10 -1.86 -2.70 4.90
C ASN A 10 -1.38 -3.34 3.59
N ALA A 11 -0.26 -2.87 3.02
CA ALA A 11 0.29 -3.37 1.78
C ALA A 11 1.26 -4.55 1.96
N SER A 12 1.50 -4.99 3.20
CA SER A 12 2.48 -6.05 3.44
C SER A 12 1.89 -7.43 3.18
N SER A 13 2.42 -8.15 2.19
CA SER A 13 2.07 -9.54 1.90
C SER A 13 2.55 -10.53 2.97
N LEU A 14 3.34 -10.06 3.95
CA LEU A 14 3.82 -10.86 5.08
C LEU A 14 2.89 -10.80 6.30
N MET A 15 1.76 -10.10 6.22
CA MET A 15 0.75 -10.12 7.26
C MET A 15 0.24 -11.55 7.48
N ALA A 16 0.30 -12.02 8.72
CA ALA A 16 -0.16 -13.35 9.13
C ALA A 16 -1.07 -13.25 10.37
N PRO A 17 -2.27 -12.63 10.24
CA PRO A 17 -3.22 -12.57 11.34
C PRO A 17 -3.76 -13.98 11.68
N PRO A 18 -4.33 -14.17 12.89
CA PRO A 18 -5.10 -15.37 13.24
C PRO A 18 -6.20 -15.70 12.22
N GLN A 19 -6.56 -16.98 12.10
CA GLN A 19 -7.56 -17.45 11.13
C GLN A 19 -8.97 -16.91 11.37
N ASP A 20 -9.27 -16.53 12.60
CA ASP A 20 -10.53 -15.94 13.04
C ASP A 20 -10.54 -14.41 12.95
N GLU A 21 -9.45 -13.79 12.50
CA GLU A 21 -9.33 -12.36 12.25
C GLU A 21 -9.38 -12.04 10.75
N LEU A 22 -9.82 -10.82 10.43
CA LEU A 22 -9.83 -10.33 9.05
C LEU A 22 -8.39 -10.06 8.58
N ASN A 23 -7.96 -10.70 7.49
CA ASN A 23 -6.75 -10.30 6.80
C ASN A 23 -7.00 -9.06 5.94
N LEU A 24 -6.63 -7.89 6.46
CA LEU A 24 -6.82 -6.61 5.77
C LEU A 24 -6.07 -6.54 4.44
N HIS A 25 -4.89 -7.15 4.33
CA HIS A 25 -4.17 -7.19 3.06
C HIS A 25 -5.06 -7.83 1.98
N ASP A 26 -5.60 -9.01 2.26
CA ASP A 26 -6.42 -9.76 1.31
C ASP A 26 -7.74 -9.04 1.02
N ALA A 27 -8.36 -8.43 2.04
CA ALA A 27 -9.57 -7.63 1.86
C ALA A 27 -9.37 -6.43 0.92
N TRP A 28 -8.23 -5.75 1.00
CA TRP A 28 -7.89 -4.67 0.06
C TRP A 28 -7.67 -5.19 -1.36
N VAL A 29 -7.00 -6.32 -1.51
CA VAL A 29 -6.80 -6.99 -2.81
C VAL A 29 -8.14 -7.39 -3.43
N GLU A 30 -9.05 -7.97 -2.65
CA GLU A 30 -10.40 -8.32 -3.10
C GLU A 30 -11.17 -7.07 -3.57
N LEU A 31 -11.12 -5.98 -2.81
CA LEU A 31 -11.77 -4.73 -3.18
C LEU A 31 -11.21 -4.13 -4.48
N HIS A 32 -9.88 -4.22 -4.68
CA HIS A 32 -9.25 -3.86 -5.94
C HIS A 32 -9.77 -4.72 -7.10
N GLN A 33 -9.85 -6.04 -6.93
CA GLN A 33 -10.32 -6.95 -7.98
C GLN A 33 -11.80 -6.70 -8.35
N GLN A 34 -12.64 -6.42 -7.35
CA GLN A 34 -14.07 -6.20 -7.55
C GLN A 34 -14.40 -4.86 -8.20
N HIS A 35 -13.63 -3.81 -7.88
CA HIS A 35 -13.97 -2.44 -8.27
C HIS A 35 -12.93 -1.72 -9.13
N GLY A 36 -11.79 -2.36 -9.43
CA GLY A 36 -10.69 -1.74 -10.19
C GLY A 36 -10.03 -0.56 -9.47
N MET A 37 -10.17 -0.50 -8.15
CA MET A 37 -9.70 0.62 -7.34
C MET A 37 -8.17 0.56 -7.19
N GLN A 38 -7.49 1.67 -7.45
CA GLN A 38 -6.04 1.78 -7.25
C GLN A 38 -5.65 1.75 -5.76
N LEU A 39 -4.57 1.03 -5.45
CA LEU A 39 -4.01 0.85 -4.11
C LEU A 39 -2.61 1.47 -4.03
N ASP A 40 -2.59 2.80 -3.92
CA ASP A 40 -1.35 3.59 -3.90
C ASP A 40 -0.73 3.60 -2.50
N VAL A 41 0.55 3.32 -2.40
CA VAL A 41 1.30 3.27 -1.14
C VAL A 41 2.43 4.27 -1.20
N CYS A 42 2.50 5.19 -0.24
CA CYS A 42 3.56 6.19 -0.22
C CYS A 42 4.95 5.56 -0.07
N ILE A 43 5.77 5.67 -1.12
CA ILE A 43 7.10 5.06 -1.19
C ILE A 43 8.03 5.52 -0.05
N ALA A 44 8.04 6.81 0.27
CA ALA A 44 8.89 7.34 1.34
C ALA A 44 8.48 6.79 2.71
N ALA A 45 7.18 6.62 2.96
CA ALA A 45 6.66 6.07 4.22
C ALA A 45 6.86 4.56 4.32
N ALA A 46 6.73 3.85 3.19
CA ALA A 46 6.91 2.41 3.06
C ALA A 46 8.39 2.01 3.29
N LEU A 47 9.32 2.60 2.54
CA LEU A 47 10.74 2.27 2.64
C LEU A 47 11.30 2.52 4.04
N ARG A 48 10.91 3.63 4.69
CA ARG A 48 11.29 3.95 6.07
C ARG A 48 10.87 2.88 7.07
N ARG A 49 9.84 2.09 6.75
CA ARG A 49 9.27 1.02 7.59
C ARG A 49 9.63 -0.39 7.10
N GLY A 50 10.55 -0.51 6.14
CA GLY A 50 10.96 -1.81 5.60
C GLY A 50 9.91 -2.46 4.69
N LEU A 51 9.00 -1.67 4.13
CA LEU A 51 8.05 -2.12 3.12
C LEU A 51 8.60 -1.78 1.75
N MET A 52 8.77 -2.78 0.90
CA MET A 52 9.42 -2.61 -0.40
C MET A 52 8.83 -3.56 -1.44
N SER A 53 8.78 -3.08 -2.68
CA SER A 53 8.58 -3.93 -3.86
C SER A 53 9.88 -4.66 -4.19
N GLU A 54 9.81 -5.64 -5.10
CA GLU A 54 10.99 -6.35 -5.59
C GLU A 54 12.05 -5.40 -6.17
N THR A 55 11.62 -4.44 -6.99
CA THR A 55 12.53 -3.44 -7.59
C THR A 55 13.23 -2.60 -6.53
N GLU A 56 12.51 -2.17 -5.50
CA GLU A 56 13.10 -1.37 -4.43
C GLU A 56 14.01 -2.21 -3.52
N ALA A 57 13.67 -3.48 -3.27
CA ALA A 57 14.56 -4.40 -2.57
C ALA A 57 15.90 -4.54 -3.31
N GLN A 58 15.86 -4.76 -4.63
CA GLN A 58 17.07 -4.84 -5.46
C GLN A 58 17.88 -3.52 -5.40
N ARG A 59 17.21 -2.38 -5.57
CA ARG A 59 17.84 -1.04 -5.53
C ARG A 59 18.53 -0.75 -4.20
N HIS A 60 17.96 -1.22 -3.10
CA HIS A 60 18.48 -1.01 -1.75
C HIS A 60 19.33 -2.17 -1.21
N GLY A 61 19.66 -3.17 -2.03
CA GLY A 61 20.49 -4.31 -1.64
C GLY A 61 19.85 -5.18 -0.55
N LYS A 62 18.52 -5.30 -0.56
CA LYS A 62 17.75 -6.15 0.37
C LYS A 62 17.42 -7.49 -0.28
N GLN A 63 17.42 -8.54 0.55
CA GLN A 63 17.21 -9.91 0.10
C GLN A 63 15.73 -10.29 -0.04
N ALA A 64 14.82 -9.50 0.54
CA ALA A 64 13.40 -9.79 0.59
C ALA A 64 12.60 -8.52 0.26
N PHE A 65 11.41 -8.73 -0.28
CA PHE A 65 10.39 -7.72 -0.51
C PHE A 65 9.05 -8.23 0.04
N ASN A 66 8.13 -7.32 0.29
CA ASN A 66 6.86 -7.61 0.96
C ASN A 66 5.71 -6.73 0.49
N ILE A 67 5.91 -5.92 -0.55
CA ILE A 67 4.83 -5.30 -1.31
C ILE A 67 4.79 -5.99 -2.67
N THR A 68 3.61 -6.48 -3.01
CA THR A 68 3.33 -7.13 -4.29
C THR A 68 2.12 -6.49 -4.96
N PRO A 69 1.96 -6.65 -6.28
CA PRO A 69 0.70 -6.30 -6.94
C PRO A 69 -0.49 -6.91 -6.20
N PRO A 70 -1.63 -6.21 -6.09
CA PRO A 70 -1.98 -4.95 -6.77
C PRO A 70 -1.54 -3.64 -6.07
N PHE A 71 -0.78 -3.70 -4.96
CA PHE A 71 -0.28 -2.49 -4.32
C PHE A 71 0.86 -1.86 -5.13
N GLU A 72 0.81 -0.54 -5.31
CA GLU A 72 1.83 0.20 -6.05
C GLU A 72 2.54 1.23 -5.17
N LEU A 73 3.87 1.31 -5.27
CA LEU A 73 4.65 2.32 -4.56
C LEU A 73 4.65 3.63 -5.35
N THR A 74 4.05 4.67 -4.78
CA THR A 74 3.91 5.98 -5.43
C THR A 74 4.48 7.12 -4.59
N GLY A 75 4.82 8.23 -5.24
CA GLY A 75 5.23 9.46 -4.56
C GLY A 75 4.06 10.19 -3.90
N LEU A 76 4.36 11.15 -3.00
CA LEU A 76 3.34 11.98 -2.35
C LEU A 76 2.59 12.89 -3.35
N GLY A 77 3.18 13.18 -4.51
CA GLY A 77 2.51 13.93 -5.58
C GLY A 77 1.21 13.26 -6.07
N GLN A 78 1.16 11.92 -6.06
CA GLN A 78 -0.04 11.15 -6.40
C GLN A 78 -1.20 11.48 -5.45
N LEU A 79 -0.93 11.63 -4.15
CA LEU A 79 -1.97 12.04 -3.19
C LEU A 79 -2.53 13.42 -3.53
N LEU A 80 -1.66 14.38 -3.88
CA LEU A 80 -2.09 15.72 -4.26
C LEU A 80 -2.92 15.71 -5.54
N GLU A 81 -2.52 14.94 -6.55
CA GLU A 81 -3.30 14.77 -7.78
C GLU A 81 -4.67 14.15 -7.51
N LEU A 82 -4.73 13.10 -6.68
CA LEU A 82 -5.99 12.46 -6.29
C LEU A 82 -6.88 13.43 -5.52
N GLN A 83 -6.32 14.25 -4.61
CA GLN A 83 -7.07 15.28 -3.90
C GLN A 83 -7.65 16.33 -4.84
N GLN A 84 -6.92 16.74 -5.87
CA GLN A 84 -7.40 17.72 -6.85
C GLN A 84 -8.49 17.15 -7.78
N ARG A 85 -8.42 15.86 -8.11
CA ARG A 85 -9.38 15.20 -9.02
C ARG A 85 -10.62 14.66 -8.32
N SER A 86 -10.61 14.52 -7.00
CA SER A 86 -11.71 13.95 -6.23
C SER A 86 -12.65 15.04 -5.73
N ASP A 87 -13.96 14.81 -5.84
CA ASP A 87 -14.96 15.71 -5.26
C ASP A 87 -14.90 15.74 -3.73
N ARG A 88 -14.43 14.65 -3.11
CA ARG A 88 -14.36 14.48 -1.66
C ARG A 88 -13.04 13.83 -1.27
N PHE A 89 -12.51 14.25 -0.13
CA PHE A 89 -11.33 13.67 0.50
C PHE A 89 -11.71 13.19 1.90
N ILE A 90 -11.60 11.87 2.13
CA ILE A 90 -11.94 11.22 3.39
C ILE A 90 -10.68 10.56 3.93
N THR A 91 -10.36 10.83 5.19
CA THR A 91 -9.20 10.29 5.88
C THR A 91 -9.61 9.36 7.02
N PHE A 92 -8.85 8.29 7.20
CA PHE A 92 -8.94 7.37 8.32
C PHE A 92 -7.60 7.40 9.08
N ALA A 93 -7.63 7.20 10.39
CA ALA A 93 -6.46 7.21 11.28
C ALA A 93 -6.51 6.05 12.26
#